data_AF-A0A1V4X434-F1
#
_entry.id   AF-A0A1V4X434-F1
#
_cell.length_a   1.000
_cell.length_b   1.000
_cell.length_c   1.000
_cell.angle_alpha   90.00
_cell.angle_beta   90.00
_cell.angle_gamma   90.00
#
_symmetry.space_group_name_H-M   'P 1'
#
loop_
_entity.id
_entity.type
_entity.pdbx_description
1 polymer ?
#
loop_
_entity_poly.entity_id
_entity_poly.type
_entity_poly.pdbx_seq_one_letter_code
_entity_poly.pdbx_strand_id
1 'polypeptide(L)'
;MEEIRHIPPLATQNLARMSARADAASPEEAEKDRKLRKSCADFEALFISYIFQTMRRTVPESTLAARMPGKDTYTMIMDHKLSEDLARRGGIGLQKVLYEQLRQKPLGAPTPEEVTGAEPGAAAKKTLKTD
;
A
#
# COMPACT_ATOMS: atom_id res chain seq x y z
N MET A 1 -24.36 43.04 -38.74
CA MET A 1 -24.39 41.71 -38.07
C MET A 1 -22.96 41.22 -37.99
N GLU A 2 -22.19 41.69 -37.01
CA GLU A 2 -20.84 41.19 -36.73
C GLU A 2 -20.80 40.73 -35.27
N GLU A 3 -20.75 39.41 -35.10
CA GLU A 3 -20.53 38.74 -33.82
C GLU A 3 -19.13 39.09 -33.32
N ILE A 4 -19.08 39.96 -32.31
CA ILE A 4 -17.87 40.19 -31.52
C ILE A 4 -17.64 38.92 -30.69
N ARG A 5 -16.71 38.09 -31.16
CA ARG A 5 -16.17 36.94 -30.44
C ARG A 5 -15.67 37.41 -29.08
N HIS A 6 -16.36 36.98 -28.03
CA HIS A 6 -16.00 37.25 -26.65
C HIS A 6 -14.71 36.50 -26.31
N ILE A 7 -13.57 37.17 -26.44
CA ILE A 7 -12.27 36.65 -26.02
C ILE A 7 -12.17 36.86 -24.50
N PRO A 8 -12.15 35.79 -23.69
CA PRO A 8 -12.04 35.95 -22.25
C PRO A 8 -10.69 36.59 -21.89
N PRO A 9 -10.65 37.53 -20.94
CA PRO A 9 -9.44 38.24 -20.59
C PRO A 9 -8.38 37.27 -20.03
N LEU A 10 -7.13 37.42 -20.50
CA LEU A 10 -5.95 36.63 -20.12
C LEU A 10 -5.74 36.54 -18.60
N ALA A 11 -6.21 37.54 -17.85
CA ALA A 11 -6.17 37.58 -16.39
C ALA A 11 -6.99 36.43 -15.75
N THR A 12 -8.19 36.14 -16.27
CA THR A 12 -9.07 35.06 -15.81
C THR A 12 -8.48 33.67 -16.12
N GLN A 13 -7.78 33.54 -17.25
CA GLN A 13 -7.15 32.29 -17.67
C GLN A 13 -5.93 31.94 -16.81
N ASN A 14 -5.15 32.94 -16.41
CA ASN A 14 -4.00 32.76 -15.54
C ASN A 14 -4.43 32.46 -14.09
N LEU A 15 -5.47 33.12 -13.58
CA LEU A 15 -6.00 32.86 -12.23
C LEU A 15 -6.54 31.42 -12.10
N ALA A 16 -7.27 30.92 -13.10
CA ALA A 16 -7.78 29.55 -13.14
C ALA A 16 -6.66 28.49 -13.25
N ARG A 17 -5.56 28.81 -13.94
CA ARG A 17 -4.37 27.94 -14.00
C ARG A 17 -3.57 27.93 -12.70
N MET A 18 -3.58 29.03 -11.94
CA MET A 18 -2.92 29.14 -10.64
C MET A 18 -3.68 28.37 -9.55
N SER A 19 -5.02 28.43 -9.53
CA SER A 19 -5.83 27.63 -8.61
C SER A 19 -5.75 26.12 -8.94
N ALA A 20 -5.73 25.75 -10.22
CA ALA A 20 -5.53 24.35 -10.63
C ALA A 20 -4.14 23.79 -10.28
N ARG A 21 -3.13 24.65 -10.11
CA ARG A 21 -1.79 24.25 -9.62
C ARG A 21 -1.73 24.10 -8.10
N ALA A 22 -2.62 24.74 -7.35
CA ALA A 22 -2.67 24.64 -5.89
C ALA A 22 -3.35 23.36 -5.39
N ASP A 23 -4.27 22.79 -6.18
CA ASP A 23 -4.93 21.50 -5.91
C ASP A 23 -4.14 20.28 -6.43
N ALA A 24 -3.07 20.50 -7.20
CA ALA A 24 -2.21 19.41 -7.67
C ALA A 24 -1.31 18.95 -6.52
N ALA A 25 -1.59 17.76 -5.97
CA ALA A 25 -0.72 17.09 -5.01
C ALA A 25 0.74 17.16 -5.47
N SER A 26 1.67 17.40 -4.53
CA SER A 26 3.08 17.53 -4.89
C SER A 26 3.57 16.25 -5.60
N PRO A 27 4.59 16.34 -6.47
CA PRO A 27 5.17 15.15 -7.10
C PRO A 27 5.57 14.07 -6.08
N GLU A 28 5.96 14.47 -4.87
CA GLU A 28 6.30 13.57 -3.77
C GLU A 28 5.06 12.86 -3.20
N GLU A 29 3.95 13.57 -3.03
CA GLU A 29 2.67 12.99 -2.56
C GLU A 29 2.07 12.02 -3.58
N ALA A 30 2.14 12.36 -4.88
CA ALA A 30 1.70 11.48 -5.95
C ALA A 30 2.53 10.18 -5.99
N GLU A 31 3.85 10.28 -5.76
CA GLU A 31 4.74 9.11 -5.67
C GLU A 31 4.41 8.24 -4.45
N LYS A 32 4.17 8.86 -3.28
CA LYS A 32 3.75 8.16 -2.05
C LYS A 32 2.42 7.44 -2.25
N ASP A 33 1.44 8.08 -2.88
CA ASP A 33 0.14 7.47 -3.18
C ASP A 33 0.29 6.26 -4.12
N ARG A 34 1.09 6.39 -5.19
CA ARG A 34 1.36 5.29 -6.12
C ARG A 34 2.01 4.10 -5.42
N LYS A 35 3.00 4.35 -4.55
CA LYS A 35 3.65 3.30 -3.75
C LYS A 35 2.66 2.64 -2.80
N LEU A 36 1.81 3.41 -2.13
CA LEU A 36 0.79 2.89 -1.23
C LEU A 36 -0.18 1.96 -1.96
N ARG A 37 -0.70 2.37 -3.12
CA ARG A 37 -1.55 1.52 -3.97
C ARG A 37 -0.85 0.24 -4.38
N LYS A 38 0.41 0.33 -4.82
CA LYS A 38 1.22 -0.84 -5.19
C LYS A 38 1.41 -1.79 -4.02
N SER A 39 1.77 -1.30 -2.83
CA SER A 39 1.93 -2.12 -1.64
C SER A 39 0.63 -2.81 -1.22
N CYS A 40 -0.51 -2.13 -1.34
CA CYS A 40 -1.81 -2.75 -1.07
C CYS A 40 -2.14 -3.88 -2.06
N ALA A 41 -1.82 -3.68 -3.35
CA ALA A 41 -1.99 -4.72 -4.37
C ALA A 41 -1.05 -5.91 -4.15
N ASP A 42 0.22 -5.64 -3.83
CA ASP A 42 1.21 -6.68 -3.53
C ASP A 42 0.76 -7.52 -2.30
N PHE A 43 0.17 -6.87 -1.28
CA PHE A 43 -0.40 -7.57 -0.12
C PHE A 43 -1.60 -8.44 -0.50
N GLU A 44 -2.53 -7.92 -1.31
CA GLU A 44 -3.67 -8.70 -1.80
C GLU A 44 -3.21 -9.93 -2.60
N ALA A 45 -2.17 -9.81 -3.42
CA ALA A 45 -1.59 -10.93 -4.15
C ALA A 45 -1.07 -12.04 -3.21
N LEU A 46 -0.37 -11.67 -2.12
CA LEU A 46 0.08 -12.65 -1.12
C LEU A 46 -1.09 -13.34 -0.44
N PHE A 47 -2.13 -12.58 -0.10
CA PHE A 47 -3.33 -13.12 0.52
C PHE A 47 -4.10 -14.09 -0.39
N ILE A 48 -4.28 -13.75 -1.67
CA ILE A 48 -4.91 -14.64 -2.65
C ILE A 48 -4.08 -15.93 -2.82
N SER A 49 -2.76 -15.82 -2.90
CA SER A 49 -1.87 -16.98 -2.98
C SER A 49 -2.02 -17.89 -1.77
N TYR A 50 -2.18 -17.30 -0.57
CA TYR A 50 -2.44 -18.06 0.64
C TYR A 50 -3.81 -18.75 0.64
N ILE A 51 -4.86 -18.11 0.12
CA ILE A 51 -6.18 -18.74 -0.08
C ILE A 51 -6.03 -19.95 -0.99
N PHE A 52 -5.38 -19.78 -2.14
CA PHE A 52 -5.10 -20.84 -3.11
C PHE A 52 -4.34 -22.02 -2.50
N GLN A 53 -3.35 -21.75 -1.66
CA GLN A 53 -2.63 -22.80 -0.93
C GLN A 53 -3.55 -23.53 0.05
N THR A 54 -4.34 -22.77 0.81
CA THR A 54 -5.24 -23.31 1.83
C THR A 54 -6.36 -24.16 1.21
N MET A 55 -6.94 -23.73 0.10
CA MET A 55 -7.93 -24.51 -0.65
C MET A 55 -7.38 -25.86 -1.08
N ARG A 56 -6.15 -25.91 -1.64
CA ARG A 56 -5.54 -27.20 -2.04
C ARG A 56 -5.25 -28.13 -0.86
N ARG A 57 -4.87 -27.59 0.30
CA ARG A 57 -4.69 -28.39 1.52
C ARG A 57 -5.98 -29.10 1.97
N THR A 58 -7.16 -28.63 1.54
CA THR A 58 -8.44 -29.28 1.86
C THR A 58 -8.74 -30.48 0.95
N VAL A 59 -8.01 -30.64 -0.16
CA VAL A 59 -8.18 -31.78 -1.07
C VAL A 59 -7.30 -32.93 -0.58
N PRO A 60 -7.87 -34.08 -0.19
CA PRO A 60 -7.08 -35.23 0.26
C PRO A 60 -6.20 -35.76 -0.87
N GLU A 61 -4.96 -36.14 -0.52
CA GLU A 61 -4.03 -36.75 -1.45
C GLU A 61 -4.58 -38.10 -1.92
N SER A 62 -4.91 -38.22 -3.22
CA SER A 62 -5.33 -39.51 -3.77
C SER A 62 -4.12 -40.41 -3.99
N THR A 63 -4.21 -41.67 -3.55
CA THR A 63 -3.17 -42.69 -3.79
C THR A 63 -2.96 -43.01 -5.27
N LEU A 64 -3.92 -42.64 -6.14
CA LEU A 64 -3.86 -42.84 -7.58
C LEU A 64 -3.12 -41.71 -8.33
N ALA A 65 -3.03 -40.52 -7.74
CA ALA A 65 -2.25 -39.42 -8.29
C ALA A 65 -0.79 -39.60 -7.87
N ALA A 66 0.01 -40.24 -8.71
CA ALA A 66 1.45 -40.35 -8.50
C ALA A 66 2.04 -38.94 -8.23
N ARG A 67 2.81 -38.81 -7.14
CA ARG A 67 3.53 -37.56 -6.82
C ARG A 67 4.55 -37.31 -7.91
N MET A 68 4.23 -36.38 -8.80
CA MET A 68 5.15 -35.87 -9.82
C MET A 68 6.21 -34.98 -9.14
N PRO A 69 7.51 -35.28 -9.30
CA PRO A 69 8.58 -34.43 -8.78
C PRO A 69 8.44 -32.98 -9.30
N GLY A 70 8.51 -31.99 -8.40
CA GLY A 70 8.45 -30.57 -8.77
C GLY A 70 7.04 -30.01 -9.01
N LYS A 71 5.98 -30.82 -8.95
CA LYS A 71 4.58 -30.36 -9.07
C LYS A 71 4.25 -29.24 -8.08
N ASP A 72 4.68 -29.39 -6.83
CA ASP A 72 4.38 -28.43 -5.77
C ASP A 72 5.03 -27.08 -6.04
N THR A 73 6.31 -27.08 -6.43
CA THR A 73 7.04 -25.87 -6.80
C THR A 73 6.40 -25.18 -8.00
N TYR A 74 6.07 -25.94 -9.06
CA TYR A 74 5.41 -25.39 -10.24
C TYR A 74 4.05 -24.77 -9.89
N THR A 75 3.25 -25.48 -9.08
CA THR A 75 1.94 -25.02 -8.61
C THR A 75 2.07 -23.73 -7.81
N MET A 76 3.04 -23.65 -6.89
CA MET A 76 3.30 -22.43 -6.13
C MET A 76 3.66 -21.23 -7.02
N ILE A 77 4.51 -21.43 -8.03
CA ILE A 77 4.89 -20.37 -8.98
C ILE A 77 3.67 -19.92 -9.78
N MET A 78 2.87 -20.87 -10.25
CA MET A 78 1.63 -20.60 -10.98
C MET A 78 0.66 -19.79 -10.11
N ASP A 79 0.42 -20.22 -8.88
CA ASP A 79 -0.47 -19.55 -7.93
C ASP A 79 0.00 -18.13 -7.64
N HIS A 80 1.30 -17.94 -7.44
CA HIS A 80 1.87 -16.62 -7.19
C HIS A 80 1.63 -15.67 -8.38
N LYS A 81 1.90 -16.14 -9.60
CA LYS A 81 1.68 -15.32 -10.80
C LYS A 81 0.23 -15.02 -11.08
N LEU A 82 -0.64 -16.01 -10.88
CA LEU A 82 -2.09 -15.80 -10.97
C LEU A 82 -2.56 -14.78 -9.92
N SER A 83 -2.09 -14.88 -8.68
CA SER A 83 -2.48 -13.99 -7.60
C SER A 83 -2.03 -12.55 -7.83
N GLU A 84 -0.79 -12.35 -8.31
CA GLU A 84 -0.29 -11.05 -8.74
C GLU A 84 -1.19 -10.43 -9.83
N ASP A 85 -1.56 -11.23 -10.84
CA ASP A 85 -2.39 -10.80 -11.97
C ASP A 85 -3.82 -10.45 -11.55
N LEU A 86 -4.37 -11.19 -10.59
CA LEU A 86 -5.68 -10.92 -10.02
C LEU A 86 -5.66 -9.63 -9.20
N ALA A 87 -4.70 -9.48 -8.27
CA ALA A 87 -4.59 -8.28 -7.44
C ALA A 87 -4.42 -7.01 -8.29
N ARG A 88 -3.54 -7.05 -9.31
CA ARG A 88 -3.36 -5.92 -10.26
C ARG A 88 -4.68 -5.47 -10.91
N ARG A 89 -5.60 -6.40 -11.18
CA ARG A 89 -6.91 -6.12 -11.79
C ARG A 89 -8.01 -5.78 -10.78
N GLY A 90 -7.70 -5.72 -9.49
CA GLY A 90 -8.67 -5.41 -8.42
C GLY A 90 -9.10 -6.60 -7.57
N GLY A 91 -8.61 -7.80 -7.89
CA GLY A 91 -8.64 -8.98 -7.05
C GLY A 91 -9.98 -9.24 -6.37
N ILE A 92 -9.92 -9.43 -5.06
CA ILE A 92 -11.08 -9.63 -4.18
C ILE A 92 -11.55 -8.32 -3.54
N GLY A 93 -10.87 -7.20 -3.82
CA GLY A 93 -11.19 -5.87 -3.33
C GLY A 93 -10.49 -5.47 -2.03
N LEU A 94 -9.66 -6.33 -1.45
CA LEU A 94 -8.94 -6.07 -0.20
C LEU A 94 -7.97 -4.90 -0.34
N GLN A 95 -7.30 -4.79 -1.50
CA GLN A 95 -6.36 -3.70 -1.75
C GLN A 95 -7.02 -2.31 -1.67
N LYS A 96 -8.31 -2.21 -2.02
CA LYS A 96 -9.05 -0.94 -1.99
C LYS A 96 -9.37 -0.54 -0.55
N VAL A 97 -9.89 -1.50 0.23
CA VAL A 97 -10.20 -1.30 1.64
C VAL A 97 -8.93 -0.91 2.41
N LEU A 98 -7.83 -1.62 2.17
CA LEU A 98 -6.56 -1.33 2.82
C LEU A 98 -6.02 0.05 2.45
N TYR A 99 -6.09 0.40 1.16
CA TYR A 99 -5.69 1.72 0.68
C TYR A 99 -6.51 2.85 1.33
N GLU A 100 -7.83 2.68 1.42
CA GLU A 100 -8.72 3.67 2.06
C GLU A 100 -8.39 3.86 3.54
N GLN A 101 -8.16 2.78 4.27
CA GLN A 101 -7.81 2.83 5.70
C GLN A 101 -6.46 3.50 5.94
N LEU A 102 -5.44 3.15 5.15
CA LEU A 102 -4.09 3.69 5.30
C LEU A 102 -4.00 5.16 4.85
N ARG A 103 -4.82 5.57 3.87
CA ARG A 103 -4.88 6.97 3.44
C ARG A 103 -5.61 7.86 4.45
N GLN A 104 -6.64 7.34 5.11
CA GLN A 104 -7.42 8.11 6.10
C GLN A 104 -6.73 8.20 7.47
N LYS A 105 -5.89 7.22 7.82
CA LYS A 105 -5.18 7.20 9.11
C LYS A 105 -3.67 7.03 8.87
N PRO A 106 -2.90 8.13 8.87
CA PRO A 106 -1.46 8.02 9.01
C PRO A 106 -1.19 7.38 10.39
N LEU A 107 -0.80 6.11 10.42
CA LEU A 107 -0.20 5.50 11.61
C LEU A 107 1.09 6.28 11.89
N GLY A 108 1.02 7.30 12.75
CA GLY A 108 2.21 8.11 13.07
C GLY A 108 1.99 9.59 13.36
N ALA A 109 0.76 10.10 13.55
CA ALA A 109 0.63 11.32 14.33
C ALA A 109 0.74 10.94 15.82
N PRO A 110 1.84 11.28 16.52
CA PRO A 110 1.86 11.14 17.97
C PRO A 110 0.78 12.08 18.52
N THR A 111 -0.28 11.50 19.10
CA THR A 111 -1.18 12.27 19.94
C THR A 111 -0.37 12.76 21.15
N PRO A 112 -0.42 14.07 21.51
CA PRO A 112 0.39 14.64 22.59
C PRO A 112 0.25 14.00 23.97
N GLU A 113 -0.69 13.07 24.15
CA GLU A 113 -1.12 12.55 25.45
C GLU A 113 -0.30 11.35 25.95
N GLU A 114 0.53 10.70 25.13
CA GLU A 114 1.24 9.46 25.56
C GLU A 114 2.68 9.65 26.07
N VAL A 115 3.23 10.87 26.12
CA VAL A 115 4.64 11.09 26.54
C VAL A 115 4.80 11.52 28.01
N THR A 116 3.71 11.76 28.76
CA THR A 116 3.83 12.14 30.18
C THR A 116 3.75 10.91 31.10
N GLY A 117 4.82 10.13 31.09
CA GLY A 117 5.07 9.03 32.03
C GLY A 117 6.52 9.03 32.50
N ALA A 118 7.00 10.17 33.00
CA ALA A 118 8.30 10.29 33.63
C ALA A 118 8.18 9.95 35.13
N GLU A 119 8.71 8.80 35.53
CA GLU A 119 9.14 8.55 36.91
C GLU A 119 10.65 8.86 37.01
N PRO A 120 11.10 9.72 37.95
CA PRO A 120 12.51 10.04 38.14
C PRO A 120 13.14 9.22 39.29
N GLY A 121 14.41 8.85 39.11
CA GLY A 121 15.34 8.69 40.23
C GLY A 121 16.03 7.32 40.36
N ALA A 122 17.31 7.26 40.01
CA ALA A 122 18.40 7.22 41.00
C ALA A 122 19.70 6.72 40.34
N ALA A 123 20.70 7.59 40.36
CA ALA A 123 22.05 7.36 39.89
C ALA A 123 22.85 6.43 40.82
N ALA A 124 23.77 5.62 40.27
CA ALA A 124 25.04 5.32 40.94
C ALA A 124 26.09 4.74 39.96
N LYS A 125 27.00 5.64 39.61
CA LYS A 125 28.35 5.49 39.06
C LYS A 125 29.06 4.18 39.45
N LYS A 126 29.69 3.51 38.48
CA LYS A 126 31.07 3.03 38.65
C LYS A 126 31.80 2.99 37.30
N THR A 127 32.64 3.99 37.14
CA THR A 127 33.87 3.97 36.34
C THR A 127 34.67 2.69 36.58
N LEU A 128 35.24 2.08 35.55
CA LEU A 128 36.71 2.04 35.37
C LEU A 128 37.05 1.31 34.06
N LYS A 129 37.77 2.02 33.20
CA LYS A 129 38.50 1.54 32.01
C LYS A 129 39.91 1.13 32.47
N THR A 130 40.63 0.35 31.66
CA THR A 130 42.04 -0.15 31.81
C THR A 130 42.18 -1.23 32.89
N ASP A 131 42.62 -2.46 32.61
CA ASP A 131 43.72 -2.93 31.74
C ASP A 131 43.28 -4.01 30.74
#